data_AF-Q0D826-F1
#
_entry.id   AF-Q0D826-F1
#
_cell.length_a   1.000
_cell.length_b   1.000
_cell.length_c   1.000
_cell.angle_alpha   90.00
_cell.angle_beta   90.00
_cell.angle_gamma   90.00
#
_symmetry.space_group_name_H-M   'P 1'
#
loop_
_entity.id
_entity.type
_entity.pdbx_description
1 polymer ?
#
loop_
_entity_poly.entity_id
_entity_poly.type
_entity_poly.pdbx_seq_one_letter_code
_entity_poly.pdbx_strand_id
1 'polypeptide(L)'
;MALPDDVLAAVLRRLPPRGIAAPRCVCKEWRSLVDGRRLLRADLLPLSLAGILLNYDSTWFTQFLSRPTAAAAVSCRLDYTVPPPPAYIYVKDHCNGLLLLLREECRLVVVNPATRQWELLPPPHHHHHPLPPAMGCGL
;
A
#
# COMPACT_ATOMS: atom_id res chain seq x y z
N MET A 1 -35.17 12.83 -8.42
CA MET A 1 -34.50 13.38 -9.61
C MET A 1 -33.14 12.68 -9.72
N ALA A 2 -32.91 11.89 -10.77
CA ALA A 2 -31.62 11.24 -10.96
C ALA A 2 -30.62 12.25 -11.56
N LEU A 3 -29.36 12.20 -11.12
CA LEU A 3 -28.30 13.05 -11.68
C LEU A 3 -27.98 12.59 -13.12
N PRO A 4 -27.81 13.49 -14.10
CA PRO A 4 -27.43 13.10 -15.45
C PRO A 4 -26.05 12.42 -15.49
N ASP A 5 -25.90 11.39 -16.33
CA ASP A 5 -24.66 10.60 -16.48
C ASP A 5 -23.44 11.46 -16.82
N ASP A 6 -23.60 12.53 -17.60
CA ASP A 6 -22.51 13.44 -17.96
C ASP A 6 -21.94 14.18 -16.73
N VAL A 7 -22.83 14.63 -15.84
CA VAL A 7 -22.45 15.31 -14.61
C VAL A 7 -21.78 14.33 -13.67
N LEU A 8 -22.34 13.12 -13.55
CA LEU A 8 -21.75 12.08 -12.72
C LEU A 8 -20.36 11.67 -13.22
N ALA A 9 -20.20 11.49 -14.52
CA ALA A 9 -18.91 11.21 -15.14
C ALA A 9 -17.90 12.35 -14.90
N ALA A 10 -18.33 13.61 -14.96
CA ALA A 10 -17.47 14.76 -14.67
C ALA A 10 -17.01 14.80 -13.21
N VAL A 11 -17.86 14.41 -12.26
CA VAL A 11 -17.50 14.27 -10.84
C VAL A 11 -16.48 13.13 -10.66
N LEU A 12 -16.75 11.96 -11.23
CA LEU A 12 -15.86 10.81 -11.13
C LEU A 12 -14.48 11.07 -11.71
N ARG A 13 -14.36 11.80 -12.83
CA ARG A 13 -13.05 12.17 -13.42
C ARG A 13 -12.15 12.97 -12.50
N ARG A 14 -12.70 13.60 -11.45
CA ARG A 14 -11.92 14.37 -10.47
C ARG A 14 -11.35 13.51 -9.35
N LEU A 15 -11.75 12.24 -9.27
CA LEU A 15 -11.24 11.31 -8.26
C LEU A 15 -9.90 10.70 -8.70
N PRO A 16 -9.03 10.34 -7.75
CA PRO A 16 -7.85 9.53 -8.07
C PRO A 16 -8.27 8.18 -8.67
N PRO A 17 -7.39 7.48 -9.42
CA PRO A 17 -7.74 6.24 -10.13
C PRO A 17 -8.46 5.19 -9.27
N ARG A 18 -8.04 5.00 -8.00
CA ARG A 18 -8.71 4.10 -7.05
C ARG A 18 -10.16 4.51 -6.75
N GLY A 19 -10.42 5.81 -6.63
CA GLY A 19 -11.75 6.37 -6.41
C GLY A 19 -12.68 6.24 -7.62
N ILE A 20 -12.13 6.13 -8.83
CA ILE A 20 -12.89 5.83 -10.05
C ILE A 20 -13.16 4.31 -10.17
N ALA A 21 -12.25 3.48 -9.68
CA ALA A 21 -12.39 2.02 -9.70
C ALA A 21 -13.46 1.50 -8.75
N ALA A 22 -13.58 2.06 -7.54
CA ALA A 22 -14.57 1.63 -6.54
C ALA A 22 -16.03 1.64 -7.06
N PRO A 23 -16.53 2.68 -7.76
CA PRO A 23 -17.89 2.71 -8.30
C PRO A 23 -18.22 1.54 -9.26
N ARG A 24 -17.23 0.98 -9.95
CA ARG A 24 -17.42 -0.19 -10.86
C ARG A 24 -17.90 -1.44 -10.13
N CYS A 25 -17.68 -1.50 -8.82
CA CYS A 25 -18.05 -2.61 -7.96
C CYS A 25 -19.42 -2.42 -7.29
N VAL A 26 -20.04 -1.23 -7.41
CA VAL A 26 -21.31 -0.91 -6.73
C VAL A 26 -22.51 -1.52 -7.45
N CYS A 27 -22.69 -1.22 -8.75
CA CYS A 27 -23.74 -1.85 -9.57
C CYS A 27 -23.40 -1.81 -11.08
N LYS A 28 -24.27 -2.41 -11.91
CA LYS A 28 -24.06 -2.54 -13.37
C LYS A 28 -24.06 -1.19 -14.08
N GLU A 29 -24.91 -0.26 -13.65
CA GLU A 29 -25.06 1.07 -14.22
C GLU A 29 -23.79 1.90 -14.02
N TRP A 30 -23.23 1.91 -12.80
CA TRP A 30 -21.98 2.61 -12.51
C TRP A 30 -20.79 1.99 -13.26
N ARG A 31 -20.74 0.66 -13.36
CA ARG A 31 -19.72 -0.02 -14.18
C ARG A 31 -19.82 0.39 -15.65
N SER A 32 -21.02 0.35 -16.22
CA SER A 32 -21.30 0.76 -17.60
C SER A 32 -20.89 2.21 -17.86
N LEU A 33 -21.19 3.13 -16.93
CA LEU A 33 -20.80 4.54 -17.04
C LEU A 33 -19.28 4.71 -17.03
N VAL A 34 -18.58 4.04 -16.10
CA VAL A 34 -17.11 4.11 -16.01
C VAL A 34 -16.43 3.51 -17.24
N ASP A 35 -16.90 2.36 -17.73
CA ASP A 35 -16.37 1.68 -18.91
C ASP A 35 -16.70 2.42 -20.21
N GLY A 36 -17.98 2.75 -20.42
CA GLY A 36 -18.48 3.42 -21.62
C GLY A 36 -17.89 4.81 -21.83
N ARG A 37 -17.61 5.54 -20.75
CA ARG A 37 -16.94 6.85 -20.80
C ARG A 37 -15.42 6.76 -20.64
N ARG A 38 -14.85 5.55 -20.52
CA ARG A 38 -13.41 5.29 -20.35
C ARG A 38 -12.77 6.12 -19.24
N LEU A 39 -13.46 6.24 -18.10
CA LEU A 39 -13.03 7.11 -17.00
C LEU A 39 -11.78 6.57 -16.29
N LEU A 40 -11.62 5.25 -16.26
CA LEU A 40 -10.36 4.62 -15.92
C LEU A 40 -9.51 4.51 -17.17
N ARG A 41 -8.41 5.25 -17.21
CA ARG A 41 -7.39 4.95 -18.20
C ARG A 41 -6.57 3.75 -17.74
N ALA A 42 -6.39 2.79 -18.66
CA ALA A 42 -5.64 1.56 -18.41
C ALA A 42 -4.17 1.83 -18.06
N ASP A 43 -3.58 2.91 -18.56
CA ASP A 43 -2.22 3.37 -18.25
C ASP A 43 -2.02 3.81 -16.78
N LEU A 44 -3.10 4.20 -16.09
CA LEU A 44 -3.10 4.59 -14.67
C LEU A 44 -3.41 3.44 -13.72
N LEU A 45 -3.81 2.28 -14.26
CA LEU A 45 -3.96 1.07 -13.49
C LEU A 45 -2.63 0.32 -13.52
N PRO A 46 -2.18 -0.28 -12.40
CA PRO A 46 -1.07 -1.23 -12.46
C PRO A 46 -1.52 -2.43 -13.29
N LEU A 47 -1.28 -2.38 -14.60
CA LEU A 47 -1.60 -3.46 -15.55
C LEU A 47 -0.73 -4.70 -15.33
N SER A 48 0.34 -4.56 -14.56
CA SER A 48 1.27 -5.62 -14.22
C SER A 48 1.46 -5.68 -12.70
N LEU A 49 1.31 -6.88 -12.14
CA LEU A 49 1.65 -7.18 -10.77
C LEU A 49 3.17 -7.40 -10.68
N ALA A 50 3.89 -6.49 -10.02
CA ALA A 50 5.33 -6.62 -9.81
C ALA A 50 5.68 -7.77 -8.85
N GLY A 51 4.88 -7.97 -7.81
CA GLY A 51 5.03 -9.05 -6.85
C GLY A 51 4.12 -8.92 -5.64
N ILE A 52 4.28 -9.83 -4.69
CA ILE A 52 3.52 -9.96 -3.45
C ILE A 52 4.50 -9.93 -2.27
N LEU A 53 4.15 -9.21 -1.21
CA LEU A 53 4.88 -9.21 0.07
C LEU A 53 4.15 -10.13 1.05
N LEU A 54 4.88 -11.05 1.67
CA LEU A 54 4.36 -12.02 2.64
C LEU A 54 5.07 -11.85 3.98
N ASN A 55 4.30 -11.56 5.04
CA ASN A 55 4.82 -11.50 6.40
C ASN A 55 4.79 -12.88 7.05
N TYR A 56 5.89 -13.27 7.67
CA TYR A 56 6.01 -14.44 8.51
C TYR A 56 6.06 -14.00 9.96
N ASP A 57 4.94 -14.14 10.68
CA ASP A 57 4.82 -13.64 12.05
C ASP A 57 5.75 -14.36 13.03
N SER A 58 6.05 -15.64 12.80
CA SER A 58 6.97 -16.41 13.66
C SER A 58 8.42 -15.93 13.60
N THR A 59 8.83 -15.34 12.47
CA THR A 59 10.22 -14.89 12.23
C THR A 59 10.33 -13.37 12.09
N TRP A 60 9.23 -12.64 12.24
CA TRP A 60 9.16 -11.18 12.05
C TRP A 60 9.78 -10.71 10.72
N PHE A 61 9.62 -11.52 9.68
CA PHE A 61 10.31 -11.34 8.40
C PHE A 61 9.32 -11.24 7.24
N THR A 62 9.56 -10.32 6.32
CA THR A 62 8.79 -10.17 5.08
C THR A 62 9.56 -10.73 3.88
N GLN A 63 8.94 -11.66 3.14
CA GLN A 63 9.44 -12.15 1.86
C GLN A 63 8.75 -11.45 0.70
N PHE A 64 9.51 -11.14 -0.36
CA PHE A 64 8.97 -10.64 -1.62
C PHE A 64 8.97 -11.73 -2.69
N LEU A 65 7.78 -12.06 -3.19
CA LEU A 65 7.58 -13.00 -4.29
C LEU A 65 7.25 -12.22 -5.56
N SER A 66 8.10 -12.30 -6.59
CA SER A 66 7.89 -11.62 -7.87
C SER A 66 7.94 -12.58 -9.04
N ARG A 67 7.27 -12.24 -10.15
CA ARG A 67 7.46 -12.95 -11.42
C ARG A 67 8.90 -12.68 -11.91
N PRO A 68 9.66 -13.70 -12.37
CA PRO A 68 11.02 -13.51 -12.87
C PRO A 68 11.13 -12.45 -13.98
N THR A 69 10.10 -12.33 -14.81
CA THR A 69 10.03 -11.36 -15.90
C THR A 69 9.62 -9.94 -15.46
N ALA A 70 9.17 -9.75 -14.23
CA ALA A 70 8.79 -8.45 -13.64
C ALA A 70 9.86 -7.88 -12.69
N ALA A 71 10.90 -8.67 -12.39
CA ALA A 71 11.93 -8.36 -11.40
C ALA A 71 12.76 -7.10 -11.70
N ALA A 72 12.69 -6.58 -12.93
CA ALA A 72 13.44 -5.38 -13.33
C ALA A 72 12.80 -4.05 -12.89
N ALA A 73 11.48 -4.01 -12.62
CA ALA A 73 10.78 -2.73 -12.43
C ALA A 73 10.71 -2.24 -10.97
N VAL A 74 10.59 -3.15 -10.00
CA VAL A 74 10.49 -2.80 -8.57
C VAL A 74 11.35 -3.77 -7.75
N SER A 75 12.49 -3.29 -7.27
CA SER A 75 13.31 -4.01 -6.30
C SER A 75 12.73 -3.76 -4.91
N CYS A 76 11.88 -4.68 -4.43
CA CYS A 76 11.45 -4.67 -3.02
C CYS A 76 12.53 -5.21 -2.07
N ARG A 77 13.80 -5.27 -2.50
CA ARG A 77 14.91 -5.41 -1.56
C ARG A 77 14.98 -4.13 -0.73
N LEU A 78 14.70 -4.23 0.56
CA LEU A 78 14.67 -3.11 1.50
C LEU A 78 16.04 -2.88 2.17
N ASP A 79 17.10 -3.38 1.54
CA ASP A 79 18.50 -3.27 1.97
C ASP A 79 19.03 -1.83 1.92
N TYR A 80 18.39 -0.94 1.16
CA TYR A 80 18.72 0.49 1.07
C TYR A 80 18.15 1.37 2.21
N THR A 81 17.43 0.77 3.17
CA THR A 81 16.82 1.49 4.31
C THR A 81 17.87 1.90 5.37
N VAL A 82 17.47 2.65 6.41
CA VAL A 82 18.33 3.17 7.51
C VAL A 82 19.46 2.18 7.86
N PRO A 83 20.75 2.56 7.71
CA PRO A 83 21.89 1.74 8.13
C PRO A 83 22.04 1.69 9.65
N PRO A 84 22.50 0.57 10.23
CA PRO A 84 22.79 -0.71 9.57
C PRO A 84 21.51 -1.44 9.14
N PRO A 85 21.57 -2.28 8.07
CA PRO A 85 20.43 -3.08 7.68
C PRO A 85 20.01 -3.98 8.85
N PRO A 86 18.72 -4.04 9.19
CA PRO A 86 18.25 -4.72 10.38
C PRO A 86 18.36 -6.23 10.20
N ALA A 87 18.37 -6.96 11.30
CA ALA A 87 18.35 -8.42 11.27
C ALA A 87 17.05 -8.97 10.63
N TYR A 88 15.94 -8.22 10.76
CA TYR A 88 14.63 -8.56 10.21
C TYR A 88 13.84 -7.31 9.79
N ILE A 89 12.97 -7.48 8.80
CA ILE A 89 12.10 -6.40 8.27
C ILE A 89 10.67 -6.94 8.25
N TYR A 90 9.77 -6.23 8.93
CA TYR A 90 8.34 -6.55 8.96
C TYR A 90 7.54 -5.39 8.36
N VAL A 91 6.74 -5.66 7.33
CA VAL A 91 5.82 -4.67 6.75
C VAL A 91 4.57 -4.59 7.64
N LYS A 92 4.44 -3.51 8.42
CA LYS A 92 3.30 -3.27 9.31
C LYS A 92 2.05 -2.83 8.57
N ASP A 93 2.22 -1.99 7.54
CA ASP A 93 1.11 -1.46 6.73
C ASP A 93 1.61 -0.97 5.36
N HIS A 94 0.70 -0.57 4.48
CA HIS A 94 1.01 0.00 3.17
C HIS A 94 -0.04 1.03 2.75
N CYS A 95 0.38 2.05 2.00
CA CYS A 95 -0.53 3.06 1.46
C CYS A 95 0.01 3.66 0.16
N ASN A 96 -0.81 3.68 -0.90
CA ASN A 96 -0.48 4.31 -2.18
C ASN A 96 0.90 3.93 -2.76
N GLY A 97 1.34 2.69 -2.54
CA GLY A 97 2.64 2.19 -3.00
C GLY A 97 3.80 2.42 -2.03
N LEU A 98 3.56 3.11 -0.91
CA LEU A 98 4.48 3.21 0.22
C LEU A 98 4.27 2.03 1.16
N LEU A 99 5.34 1.62 1.83
CA LEU A 99 5.30 0.59 2.88
C LEU A 99 5.70 1.21 4.21
N LEU A 100 5.01 0.80 5.27
CA LEU A 100 5.37 1.10 6.65
C LEU A 100 6.08 -0.11 7.23
N LEU A 101 7.35 0.05 7.60
CA LEU A 101 8.17 -1.00 8.18
C LEU A 101 8.24 -0.83 9.69
N LEU A 102 8.13 -1.93 10.42
CA LEU A 102 8.49 -2.03 11.82
C LEU A 102 9.93 -2.54 11.92
N ARG A 103 10.78 -1.77 12.59
CA ARG A 103 12.17 -2.09 12.91
C ARG A 103 12.30 -2.49 14.38
N GLU A 104 13.51 -2.91 14.74
CA GLU A 104 13.98 -3.03 16.13
C GLU A 104 13.61 -1.77 16.94
N GLU A 105 13.44 -1.95 18.26
CA GLU A 105 13.07 -0.88 19.20
C GLU A 105 11.74 -0.16 18.86
N CYS A 106 10.82 -0.84 18.17
CA CYS A 106 9.52 -0.31 17.76
C CYS A 106 9.60 0.94 16.87
N ARG A 107 10.73 1.17 16.19
CA ARG A 107 10.88 2.29 15.25
C ARG A 107 10.08 2.03 13.97
N LEU A 108 9.42 3.06 13.47
CA LEU A 108 8.63 2.99 12.24
C LEU A 108 9.35 3.73 11.12
N VAL A 109 9.47 3.08 9.96
CA VAL A 109 10.11 3.66 8.77
C VAL A 109 9.12 3.60 7.62
N VAL A 110 8.90 4.71 6.94
CA VAL A 110 8.16 4.74 5.67
C VAL A 110 9.16 4.56 4.54
N VAL A 111 8.84 3.69 3.60
CA VAL A 111 9.68 3.41 2.43
C VAL A 111 8.90 3.54 1.14
N ASN A 112 9.55 4.11 0.13
CA ASN A 112 9.08 4.11 -1.25
C ASN A 112 9.91 3.10 -2.07
N PRO A 113 9.41 1.87 -2.32
CA PRO A 113 10.12 0.86 -3.08
C PRO A 113 10.34 1.23 -4.56
N ALA A 114 9.58 2.18 -5.11
CA ALA A 114 9.76 2.64 -6.49
C ALA A 114 10.92 3.63 -6.62
N THR A 115 11.12 4.51 -5.63
CA THR A 115 12.18 5.54 -5.67
C THR A 115 13.39 5.22 -4.80
N ARG A 116 13.35 4.13 -4.02
CA ARG A 116 14.37 3.75 -3.02
C ARG A 116 14.62 4.82 -1.96
N GLN A 117 13.61 5.63 -1.68
CA GLN A 117 13.66 6.62 -0.61
C GLN A 117 13.03 6.04 0.65
N TRP A 118 13.48 6.53 1.80
CA TRP A 118 12.95 6.16 3.10
C TRP A 118 12.98 7.35 4.05
N GLU A 119 12.11 7.31 5.05
CA GLU A 119 12.05 8.31 6.12
C GLU A 119 11.71 7.64 7.45
N LEU A 120 12.43 8.00 8.50
CA LEU A 120 12.13 7.55 9.86
C LEU A 120 10.97 8.39 10.39
N LEU A 121 9.90 7.73 10.81
CA LEU A 121 8.80 8.44 11.46
C LEU A 121 9.22 8.91 12.86
N PRO A 122 8.72 10.07 13.31
CA PRO A 122 8.91 10.48 14.68
C PRO A 122 8.35 9.43 15.64
N PRO A 123 8.89 9.32 16.87
CA PRO A 123 8.33 8.45 17.88
C PRO A 123 6.83 8.74 18.03
N PRO A 124 5.98 7.70 18.17
CA PRO A 124 4.56 7.94 18.38
C PRO A 124 4.37 8.85 19.58
N HIS A 125 3.67 9.96 19.39
CA HIS A 125 3.29 10.82 20.50
C HIS A 125 2.45 9.97 21.45
N HIS A 126 2.98 9.67 22.63
CA HIS A 126 2.29 8.92 23.68
C HIS A 126 1.02 9.68 24.08
N HIS A 127 -0.08 9.43 23.38
CA HIS A 127 -1.40 9.65 23.94
C HIS A 127 -1.59 8.51 24.91
N HIS A 128 -1.70 8.83 26.21
CA HIS A 128 -2.03 7.90 27.26
C HIS A 128 -3.39 7.25 26.97
N HIS A 129 -3.39 6.18 26.19
CA HIS A 129 -4.47 5.22 26.16
C HIS A 129 -4.01 4.03 27.01
N PRO A 130 -4.77 3.62 28.04
CA PRO A 130 -4.41 2.45 28.82
C PRO A 130 -4.35 1.24 27.90
N LEU A 131 -3.20 0.58 27.83
CA LEU A 131 -3.02 -0.69 27.14
C LEU A 131 -3.93 -1.75 27.78
N PRO A 132 -4.65 -2.58 27.01
CA PRO A 132 -5.19 -3.82 27.57
C PRO A 132 -4.03 -4.70 28.07
N PRO A 133 -4.24 -5.51 29.12
CA PRO A 133 -3.16 -6.23 29.79
C PRO A 133 -2.41 -7.13 28.79
N ALA A 134 -1.08 -7.03 28.84
CA ALA A 134 -0.15 -7.69 27.95
C ALA A 134 -0.35 -9.21 27.94
N MET A 135 -0.49 -9.82 26.75
CA MET A 135 0.01 -11.19 26.58
C MET A 135 1.54 -11.06 26.54
N GLY A 136 2.18 -11.53 27.61
CA GLY A 136 3.62 -11.47 27.76
C GLY A 136 4.35 -12.18 26.63
N CYS A 137 5.36 -11.51 26.07
CA CYS A 137 6.49 -12.21 25.47
C CYS A 137 7.23 -12.90 26.62
N GLY A 138 6.93 -14.18 26.83
CA GLY A 138 7.74 -15.08 27.63
C GLY A 138 8.88 -15.65 26.78
N LEU A 139 10.06 -15.71 27.40
CA LEU A 139 11.29 -16.33 26.92
C LEU A 139 11.10 -17.78 26.46
#